data_AF-A0AA47P1T6-F1
#
_entry.id   AF-A0AA47P1T6-F1
#
_cell.length_a   1.000
_cell.length_b   1.000
_cell.length_c   1.000
_cell.angle_alpha   90.00
_cell.angle_beta   90.00
_cell.angle_gamma   90.00
#
_symmetry.space_group_name_H-M   'P 1'
#
loop_
_entity.id
_entity.type
_entity.pdbx_description
1 polymer ?
#
loop_
_entity_poly.entity_id
_entity_poly.type
_entity_poly.pdbx_seq_one_letter_code
_entity_poly.pdbx_strand_id
1 'polypeptide(L)'
;MIHCRFCGRTLQTLRGYVLRCRIHRNEPRCVFKCEGTDCRQTFCTYASFKCHFYRKHNVPAPSVSANTGTAIISNFICAMSLCSDRFQTVHKLLVHLKNHLVEGRSVKCPVAGCQSTFTVKSSFTAHLSRKHPQCSSSATACEEASQTLDGATEESTELPHKFDETFLRNVCLFYLKLQGQLLLPVSTIQIIVEETQNLHELGLDYTLSKLNSLLKDELNLTDDVMGKDSDLFSSSHKGPLRTTYSSAQTFKRMFKYVEPKVVRLGYDDNMRQRNAYYIPVKQTLISLLKSEFWKISVLQRSNETDACVLSDICDGQAFKSNPFFIANPGGLQLILYQDAFEVVNPLGSAKKAHKVHAVYFSVANLPVHVWSNTDHMSLVLLYCEVTRDEFKKEPNLCGQQRTADTYDAAVASLSEKSREVKGIIGQFSMICQTFMYANLVSHLV
;
A
#
# COMPACT_ATOMS: atom_id res chain seq x y z
N MET A 1 -11.98 7.98 25.32
CA MET A 1 -11.25 6.78 24.85
C MET A 1 -11.18 6.79 23.33
N ILE A 2 -10.03 6.47 22.74
CA ILE A 2 -9.80 6.49 21.29
C ILE A 2 -9.75 5.07 20.76
N HIS A 3 -10.47 4.77 19.68
CA HIS A 3 -10.51 3.44 19.09
C HIS A 3 -9.61 3.35 17.85
N CYS A 4 -8.75 2.34 17.77
CA CYS A 4 -7.96 2.07 16.57
C CYS A 4 -8.88 1.58 15.45
N ARG A 5 -9.07 2.39 14.41
CA ARG A 5 -9.91 2.08 13.25
C ARG A 5 -9.44 0.84 12.45
N PHE A 6 -8.18 0.44 12.60
CA PHE A 6 -7.59 -0.69 11.89
C PHE A 6 -7.72 -2.01 12.64
N CYS A 7 -7.60 -2.00 13.97
CA CYS A 7 -7.57 -3.24 14.78
C CYS A 7 -8.56 -3.25 15.94
N GLY A 8 -9.46 -2.28 16.04
CA GLY A 8 -10.51 -2.18 17.05
C GLY A 8 -10.05 -1.88 18.49
N ARG A 9 -8.74 -1.94 18.77
CA ARG A 9 -8.21 -1.75 20.13
C ARG A 9 -8.51 -0.35 20.67
N THR A 10 -9.00 -0.30 21.90
CA THR A 10 -9.24 0.93 22.65
C THR A 10 -7.97 1.41 23.33
N LEU A 11 -7.70 2.70 23.21
CA LEU A 11 -6.50 3.37 23.71
C LEU A 11 -6.90 4.58 24.55
N GLN A 12 -6.20 4.78 25.65
CA GLN A 12 -6.53 5.82 26.63
C GLN A 12 -6.00 7.20 26.24
N THR A 13 -4.89 7.26 25.49
CA THR A 13 -4.22 8.51 25.14
C THR A 13 -4.04 8.66 23.64
N LEU A 14 -4.03 9.91 23.16
CA LEU A 14 -3.72 10.21 21.75
C LEU A 14 -2.31 9.75 21.37
N ARG A 15 -1.33 9.88 22.29
CA ARG A 15 0.03 9.36 22.10
C ARG A 15 0.03 7.85 21.90
N GLY A 16 -0.72 7.11 22.73
CA GLY A 16 -0.87 5.66 22.60
C GLY A 16 -1.51 5.26 21.28
N TYR A 17 -2.55 6.00 20.84
CA TYR A 17 -3.16 5.85 19.52
C TYR A 17 -2.16 6.01 18.37
N VAL A 18 -1.41 7.12 18.36
CA VAL A 18 -0.39 7.39 17.34
C VAL A 18 0.66 6.28 17.31
N LEU A 19 1.21 5.89 18.46
CA LEU A 19 2.22 4.84 18.51
C LEU A 19 1.68 3.48 18.03
N ARG A 20 0.42 3.15 18.35
CA ARG A 20 -0.23 1.93 17.85
C ARG A 20 -0.39 1.97 16.33
N CYS A 21 -0.73 3.11 15.74
CA CYS A 21 -0.83 3.26 14.29
C CYS A 21 0.45 2.89 13.53
N ARG A 22 1.63 2.88 14.18
CA ARG A 22 2.89 2.40 13.58
C ARG A 22 2.78 0.99 13.00
N ILE A 23 2.06 0.08 13.65
CA ILE A 23 1.93 -1.32 13.19
C ILE A 23 0.98 -1.46 11.98
N HIS A 24 0.35 -0.37 11.55
CA HIS A 24 -0.53 -0.32 10.39
C HIS A 24 0.09 0.49 9.24
N ARG A 25 1.35 0.93 9.37
CA ARG A 25 2.05 1.80 8.39
C ARG A 25 2.19 1.20 7.00
N ASN A 26 2.17 -0.12 6.89
CA ASN A 26 2.28 -0.86 5.63
C ASN A 26 0.92 -1.44 5.19
N GLU A 27 -0.17 -1.14 5.91
CA GLU A 27 -1.49 -1.57 5.51
C GLU A 27 -1.87 -0.86 4.19
N PRO A 28 -2.36 -1.60 3.18
CA PRO A 28 -2.72 -0.99 1.91
C PRO A 28 -3.80 0.08 2.12
N ARG A 29 -3.62 1.23 1.46
CA ARG A 29 -4.58 2.35 1.46
C ARG A 29 -4.92 2.85 2.87
N CYS A 30 -3.97 2.80 3.81
CA CYS A 30 -4.18 3.29 5.16
C CYS A 30 -4.29 4.82 5.22
N VAL A 31 -5.35 5.30 5.86
CA VAL A 31 -5.53 6.72 6.18
C VAL A 31 -5.53 6.89 7.68
N PHE A 32 -4.56 7.65 8.19
CA PHE A 32 -4.44 7.98 9.60
C PHE A 32 -5.23 9.26 9.88
N LYS A 33 -6.29 9.16 10.67
CA LYS A 33 -7.05 10.33 11.11
C LYS A 33 -6.55 10.77 12.49
N CYS A 34 -6.32 12.06 12.67
CA CYS A 34 -6.05 12.60 13.99
C CYS A 34 -7.34 12.60 14.83
N GLU A 35 -7.24 12.09 16.05
CA GLU A 35 -8.32 12.08 17.04
C GLU A 35 -8.00 13.06 18.20
N GLY A 36 -7.18 14.08 17.91
CA GLY A 36 -6.91 15.17 18.84
C GLY A 36 -8.08 16.14 18.91
N THR A 37 -8.22 16.82 20.05
CA THR A 37 -9.25 17.86 20.25
C THR A 37 -9.18 18.90 19.13
N ASP A 38 -10.33 19.15 18.50
CA ASP A 38 -10.52 20.07 17.37
C ASP A 38 -9.62 19.82 16.14
N CYS A 39 -9.05 18.61 16.01
CA CYS A 39 -8.24 18.23 14.86
C CYS A 39 -9.00 17.29 13.92
N ARG A 40 -9.18 17.72 12.67
CA ARG A 40 -9.83 16.91 11.62
C ARG A 40 -8.85 16.44 10.54
N GLN A 41 -7.54 16.61 10.75
CA GLN A 41 -6.54 16.29 9.74
C GLN A 41 -6.40 14.78 9.53
N THR A 42 -6.26 14.40 8.26
CA THR A 42 -6.01 13.03 7.81
C THR A 42 -4.67 12.96 7.07
N PHE A 43 -4.05 11.78 7.10
CA PHE A 43 -2.70 11.57 6.57
C PHE A 43 -2.61 10.23 5.86
N CYS A 44 -1.98 10.21 4.68
CA CYS A 44 -1.74 8.99 3.91
C CYS A 44 -0.48 8.23 4.36
N THR A 45 0.35 8.81 5.23
CA THR A 45 1.53 8.14 5.77
C THR A 45 1.62 8.27 7.29
N TYR A 46 2.12 7.22 7.94
CA TYR A 46 2.37 7.24 9.38
C TYR A 46 3.43 8.31 9.74
N ALA A 47 4.42 8.54 8.87
CA ALA A 47 5.46 9.53 9.12
C ALA A 47 4.90 10.96 9.20
N SER A 48 4.05 11.36 8.25
CA SER A 48 3.39 12.66 8.28
C SER A 48 2.44 12.80 9.46
N PHE A 49 1.69 11.73 9.79
CA PHE A 49 0.80 11.71 10.95
C PHE A 49 1.56 11.88 12.26
N LYS A 50 2.64 11.10 12.45
CA LYS A 50 3.53 11.20 13.60
C LYS A 50 4.12 12.60 13.71
N CYS A 51 4.62 13.17 12.62
CA CYS A 51 5.16 14.54 12.61
C CYS A 51 4.10 15.57 13.02
N HIS A 52 2.88 15.48 12.50
CA HIS A 52 1.77 16.33 12.91
C HIS A 52 1.50 16.23 14.41
N PHE A 53 1.37 15.00 14.94
CA PHE A 53 1.13 14.78 16.37
C PHE A 53 2.21 15.46 17.22
N TYR A 54 3.49 15.24 16.91
CA TYR A 54 4.58 15.83 17.68
C TYR A 54 4.62 17.36 17.61
N ARG A 55 4.18 17.96 16.50
CA ARG A 55 4.18 19.41 16.31
C ARG A 55 2.96 20.11 16.93
N LYS A 56 1.80 19.47 16.93
CA LYS A 56 0.53 20.11 17.31
C LYS A 56 -0.09 19.61 18.61
N HIS A 57 0.17 18.36 19.00
CA HIS A 57 -0.54 17.70 20.11
C HIS A 57 0.38 17.16 21.20
N ASN A 58 1.66 16.96 20.92
CA ASN A 58 2.66 16.56 21.92
C ASN A 58 3.38 17.78 22.55
N VAL A 59 2.84 18.98 22.37
CA VAL A 59 3.31 20.19 23.03
C VAL A 59 2.70 20.19 24.44
N PRO A 60 3.51 20.28 25.51
CA PRO A 60 2.98 20.46 26.86
C PRO A 60 2.09 21.71 26.93
N ALA A 61 1.00 21.65 27.70
CA ALA A 61 0.17 22.83 27.93
C ALA A 61 1.06 24.02 28.35
N PRO A 62 0.80 25.25 27.86
CA PRO A 62 1.54 26.40 28.35
C PRO A 62 1.21 26.55 29.84
N SER A 63 2.18 26.23 30.69
CA SER A 63 2.17 26.67 32.08
C SER A 63 2.06 28.19 32.05
N VAL A 64 1.01 28.72 32.64
CA VAL A 64 0.90 30.14 32.99
C VAL A 64 2.02 30.43 33.98
N SER A 65 3.18 30.80 33.45
CA SER A 65 4.18 31.60 34.13
C SER A 65 5.04 32.25 33.06
N ALA A 66 4.81 33.53 32.88
CA ALA A 66 5.68 34.39 32.11
C ALA A 66 7.10 34.30 32.67
N ASN A 67 8.07 33.97 31.82
CA ASN A 67 9.32 34.72 31.76
C ASN A 67 9.97 34.51 30.39
N THR A 68 9.93 35.60 29.64
CA THR A 68 10.59 35.88 28.37
C THR A 68 12.09 35.63 28.43
N GLY A 69 12.55 34.56 27.77
CA GLY A 69 13.92 34.40 27.31
C GLY A 69 13.96 34.60 25.80
N THR A 70 13.81 35.84 25.35
CA THR A 70 13.89 36.23 23.94
C THR A 70 15.30 35.88 23.42
N ALA A 71 15.41 34.96 22.46
CA ALA A 71 16.66 34.73 21.75
C ALA A 71 16.97 35.98 20.90
N ILE A 72 17.82 36.86 21.41
CA ILE A 72 18.19 38.10 20.72
C ILE A 72 19.10 37.72 19.55
N ILE A 73 18.59 37.83 18.33
CA ILE A 73 19.42 37.86 17.13
C ILE A 73 20.02 39.26 17.05
N SER A 74 21.34 39.35 17.16
CA SER A 74 22.07 40.62 17.16
C SER A 74 22.10 41.18 15.73
N ASN A 75 21.11 42.03 15.44
CA ASN A 75 20.92 42.78 14.19
C ASN A 75 20.55 41.91 12.98
N PHE A 76 19.41 42.18 12.36
CA PHE A 76 18.91 41.49 11.17
C PHE A 76 19.72 41.84 9.90
N ILE A 77 21.05 41.76 9.96
CA ILE A 77 21.98 42.16 8.91
C ILE A 77 22.84 40.96 8.57
N CYS A 78 23.12 40.74 7.28
CA CYS A 78 24.08 39.71 6.88
C CYS A 78 25.49 40.11 7.35
N ALA A 79 26.18 39.23 8.08
CA ALA A 79 27.50 39.49 8.65
C ALA A 79 28.68 39.18 7.70
N MET A 80 28.41 38.97 6.40
CA MET A 80 29.45 38.66 5.42
C MET A 80 30.03 39.94 4.80
N SER A 81 31.35 39.98 4.61
CA SER A 81 32.12 41.14 4.18
C SER A 81 31.75 41.74 2.82
N LEU A 82 30.98 41.02 1.99
CA LEU A 82 30.51 41.47 0.67
C LEU A 82 28.98 41.43 0.51
N CYS A 83 28.24 41.22 1.60
CA CYS A 83 26.77 41.23 1.60
C CYS A 83 26.29 42.27 2.61
N SER A 84 25.56 43.28 2.14
CA SER A 84 25.04 44.38 2.97
C SER A 84 23.53 44.32 3.16
N ASP A 85 22.92 43.17 2.91
CA ASP A 85 21.48 43.00 2.98
C ASP A 85 20.96 43.08 4.42
N ARG A 86 19.86 43.82 4.58
CA ARG A 86 19.13 43.98 5.84
C ARG A 86 17.75 43.36 5.74
N PHE A 87 17.33 42.69 6.80
CA PHE A 87 16.08 41.95 6.84
C PHE A 87 15.17 42.46 7.94
N GLN A 88 13.86 42.32 7.75
CA GLN A 88 12.88 42.72 8.75
C GLN A 88 12.49 41.56 9.69
N THR A 89 12.83 40.32 9.32
CA THR A 89 12.47 39.13 10.09
C THR A 89 13.58 38.09 10.10
N VAL A 90 13.61 37.30 11.18
CA VAL A 90 14.54 36.18 11.38
C VAL A 90 14.45 35.18 10.23
N HIS A 91 13.22 34.84 9.82
CA HIS A 91 12.98 33.89 8.76
C HIS A 91 13.59 34.32 7.42
N LYS A 92 13.44 35.60 7.04
CA LYS A 92 14.02 36.13 5.80
C LYS A 92 15.55 36.09 5.82
N LEU A 93 16.16 36.43 6.97
CA LEU A 93 17.60 36.29 7.15
C LEU A 93 18.07 34.84 7.00
N LEU A 94 17.40 33.88 7.63
CA LEU A 94 17.79 32.47 7.54
C LEU A 94 17.63 31.87 6.14
N VAL A 95 16.60 32.29 5.39
CA VAL A 95 16.42 31.89 3.98
C VAL A 95 17.56 32.46 3.13
N HIS A 96 17.90 33.74 3.32
CA HIS A 96 19.04 34.37 2.66
C HIS A 96 20.37 33.68 2.96
N LEU A 97 20.64 33.36 4.23
CA LEU A 97 21.82 32.61 4.64
C LEU A 97 21.91 31.22 4.01
N LYS A 98 20.76 30.55 3.80
CA LYS A 98 20.72 29.27 3.06
C LYS A 98 21.11 29.42 1.59
N ASN A 99 20.90 30.59 0.97
CA ASN A 99 21.33 30.83 -0.41
C ASN A 99 22.85 30.97 -0.52
N HIS A 100 23.51 31.63 0.45
CA HIS A 100 24.97 31.67 0.50
C HIS A 100 25.61 30.29 0.66
N LEU A 101 24.96 29.37 1.39
CA LEU A 101 25.41 27.97 1.47
C LEU A 101 25.22 27.22 0.13
N VAL A 102 24.23 27.59 -0.69
CA VAL A 102 24.06 27.03 -2.04
C VAL A 102 25.12 27.59 -3.00
N GLU A 103 25.53 28.85 -2.81
CA GLU A 103 26.64 29.49 -3.53
C GLU A 103 28.03 28.98 -3.09
N GLY A 104 28.11 28.02 -2.17
CA GLY A 104 29.36 27.44 -1.68
C GLY A 104 30.10 28.29 -0.64
N ARG A 105 29.47 29.32 -0.08
CA ARG A 105 30.08 30.21 0.92
C ARG A 105 29.85 29.69 2.34
N SER A 106 30.81 29.95 3.24
CA SER A 106 30.67 29.62 4.67
C SER A 106 29.79 30.64 5.40
N VAL A 107 28.83 30.16 6.18
CA VAL A 107 27.87 30.98 6.95
C VAL A 107 27.99 30.70 8.45
N LYS A 108 28.06 31.76 9.26
CA LYS A 108 27.99 31.70 10.73
C LYS A 108 26.55 31.74 11.22
N CYS A 109 26.29 31.06 12.35
CA CYS A 109 24.98 31.13 13.00
C CYS A 109 24.69 32.57 13.46
N PRO A 110 23.53 33.16 13.12
CA PRO A 110 23.20 34.55 13.48
C PRO A 110 22.65 34.70 14.91
N VAL A 111 22.54 33.61 15.68
CA VAL A 111 22.04 33.65 17.06
C VAL A 111 23.15 34.13 17.99
N ALA A 112 22.89 35.18 18.79
CA ALA A 112 23.88 35.74 19.70
C ALA A 112 24.42 34.65 20.65
N GLY A 113 25.76 34.58 20.75
CA GLY A 113 26.46 33.57 21.55
C GLY A 113 26.67 32.21 20.86
N CYS A 114 26.15 32.00 19.64
CA CYS A 114 26.43 30.80 18.85
C CYS A 114 27.63 31.02 17.92
N GLN A 115 28.70 30.24 18.08
CA GLN A 115 29.92 30.36 17.25
C GLN A 115 30.00 29.35 16.10
N SER A 116 28.94 28.58 15.86
CA SER A 116 28.94 27.54 14.83
C SER A 116 28.98 28.14 13.41
N THR A 117 29.83 27.58 12.56
CA THR A 117 29.99 27.95 11.14
C THR A 117 29.68 26.74 10.26
N PHE A 118 29.04 26.97 9.11
CA PHE A 118 28.57 25.92 8.21
C PHE A 118 28.97 26.23 6.78
N THR A 119 29.33 25.22 6.02
CA THR A 119 29.55 25.28 4.56
C THR A 119 28.49 24.47 3.79
N VAL A 120 27.66 23.69 4.51
CA VAL A 120 26.66 22.79 3.94
C VAL A 120 25.26 23.11 4.48
N LYS A 121 24.28 23.24 3.58
CA LYS A 121 22.88 23.62 3.87
C LYS A 121 22.16 22.64 4.81
N SER A 122 22.38 21.34 4.66
CA SER A 122 21.75 20.30 5.51
C SER A 122 22.25 20.41 6.95
N SER A 123 23.55 20.60 7.15
CA SER A 123 24.18 20.78 8.48
C SER A 123 23.68 22.04 9.18
N PHE A 124 23.57 23.16 8.46
CA PHE A 124 23.01 24.40 9.00
C PHE A 124 21.54 24.24 9.42
N THR A 125 20.74 23.59 8.56
CA THR A 125 19.31 23.37 8.84
C THR A 125 19.12 22.40 10.02
N ALA A 126 19.91 21.34 10.10
CA ALA A 126 19.91 20.42 11.24
C ALA A 126 20.31 21.11 12.55
N HIS A 127 21.35 21.94 12.54
CA HIS A 127 21.76 22.74 13.69
C HIS A 127 20.64 23.65 14.17
N LEU A 128 20.04 24.46 13.28
CA LEU A 128 18.94 25.35 13.66
C LEU A 128 17.76 24.56 14.24
N SER A 129 17.39 23.41 13.65
CA SER A 129 16.28 22.59 14.18
C SER A 129 16.53 22.02 15.57
N ARG A 130 17.79 21.68 15.90
CA ARG A 130 18.15 21.01 17.15
C ARG A 130 18.52 21.97 18.27
N LYS A 131 19.22 23.06 17.95
CA LYS A 131 19.75 24.02 18.93
C LYS A 131 18.95 25.31 19.00
N HIS A 132 18.19 25.63 17.96
CA HIS A 132 17.35 26.83 17.88
C HIS A 132 15.95 26.51 17.31
N PRO A 133 15.13 25.68 17.99
CA PRO A 133 13.88 25.13 17.43
C PRO A 133 12.88 26.21 17.01
N GLN A 134 12.83 27.30 17.76
CA GLN A 134 12.07 28.52 17.47
C GLN A 134 12.50 29.27 16.19
N CYS A 135 13.55 28.81 15.51
CA CYS A 135 14.18 29.45 14.35
C CYS A 135 14.12 28.59 13.06
N SER A 136 13.78 27.29 13.12
CA SER A 136 13.98 26.37 11.97
C SER A 136 12.70 25.69 11.46
N SER A 137 12.47 25.79 10.14
CA SER A 137 11.52 24.94 9.39
C SER A 137 12.18 24.14 8.25
N SER A 138 11.88 22.82 8.25
CA SER A 138 12.03 21.76 7.23
C SER A 138 13.33 20.92 7.13
N ALA A 139 13.18 19.62 6.77
CA ALA A 139 14.11 18.50 6.89
C ALA A 139 13.96 17.45 5.75
N THR A 140 15.06 16.77 5.37
CA THR A 140 15.24 15.41 4.75
C THR A 140 16.77 15.18 4.53
N ALA A 141 17.42 14.01 4.41
CA ALA A 141 17.13 12.62 3.95
C ALA A 141 18.20 11.61 4.50
N CYS A 142 18.14 10.30 4.15
CA CYS A 142 19.20 9.51 3.46
C CYS A 142 18.98 7.97 3.45
N GLU A 143 19.52 7.34 2.40
CA GLU A 143 19.59 5.91 2.01
C GLU A 143 21.00 5.33 2.28
N GLU A 144 21.18 3.99 2.20
CA GLU A 144 22.36 3.32 1.57
C GLU A 144 22.20 1.78 1.42
N ALA A 145 23.11 1.17 0.63
CA ALA A 145 22.96 -0.06 -0.17
C ALA A 145 23.70 -1.35 0.34
N SER A 146 23.42 -2.47 -0.34
CA SER A 146 23.60 -3.91 -0.02
C SER A 146 24.87 -4.61 -0.54
N GLN A 147 25.09 -5.89 -0.12
CA GLN A 147 25.58 -7.04 -0.92
C GLN A 147 25.45 -8.40 -0.15
N THR A 148 25.42 -9.53 -0.88
CA THR A 148 24.83 -10.89 -0.62
C THR A 148 25.79 -12.10 -0.46
N LEU A 149 25.28 -13.27 -0.01
CA LEU A 149 25.42 -14.60 -0.69
C LEU A 149 24.60 -15.78 -0.07
N ASP A 150 24.14 -16.68 -0.97
CA ASP A 150 23.19 -17.83 -0.90
C ASP A 150 23.57 -19.10 -0.09
N GLY A 151 22.54 -19.91 0.25
CA GLY A 151 22.65 -21.39 0.33
C GLY A 151 21.59 -22.12 1.18
N ALA A 152 20.66 -22.85 0.55
CA ALA A 152 19.44 -23.41 1.16
C ALA A 152 19.42 -24.95 1.32
N THR A 153 18.68 -25.45 2.33
CA THR A 153 18.03 -26.79 2.32
C THR A 153 16.78 -26.85 3.21
N GLU A 154 15.82 -27.69 2.82
CA GLU A 154 14.42 -27.75 3.29
C GLU A 154 14.16 -28.75 4.43
N GLU A 155 13.23 -28.42 5.33
CA GLU A 155 12.46 -29.34 6.18
C GLU A 155 11.17 -28.71 6.80
N SER A 156 10.03 -29.33 6.61
CA SER A 156 8.66 -28.88 6.96
C SER A 156 8.45 -28.29 8.37
N THR A 157 7.76 -27.14 8.46
CA THR A 157 7.50 -26.43 9.74
C THR A 157 6.06 -26.57 10.24
N GLU A 158 5.90 -27.18 11.42
CA GLU A 158 4.77 -26.92 12.31
C GLU A 158 5.07 -25.70 13.19
N LEU A 159 4.06 -24.86 13.42
CA LEU A 159 4.21 -23.57 14.12
C LEU A 159 4.28 -23.75 15.64
N PRO A 160 5.32 -23.25 16.34
CA PRO A 160 5.40 -23.29 17.80
C PRO A 160 4.32 -22.43 18.47
N HIS A 161 3.80 -22.94 19.59
CA HIS A 161 2.57 -22.51 20.28
C HIS A 161 2.62 -21.15 21.02
N LYS A 162 3.53 -20.23 20.64
CA LYS A 162 3.70 -18.92 21.29
C LYS A 162 4.25 -17.83 20.36
N PHE A 163 3.78 -17.81 19.12
CA PHE A 163 4.30 -16.93 18.08
C PHE A 163 3.43 -15.66 17.91
N ASP A 164 4.04 -14.47 17.91
CA ASP A 164 3.30 -13.19 17.74
C ASP A 164 2.85 -13.02 16.28
N GLU A 165 1.60 -13.37 15.99
CA GLU A 165 1.00 -13.18 14.67
C GLU A 165 1.04 -11.71 14.19
N THR A 166 1.03 -10.74 15.10
CA THR A 166 1.10 -9.31 14.73
C THR A 166 2.46 -8.97 14.16
N PHE A 167 3.53 -9.51 14.76
CA PHE A 167 4.89 -9.34 14.27
C PHE A 167 5.04 -9.95 12.87
N LEU A 168 4.69 -11.23 12.72
CA LEU A 168 4.76 -11.91 11.42
C LEU A 168 3.95 -11.16 10.37
N ARG A 169 2.77 -10.67 10.71
CA ARG A 169 1.93 -9.93 9.76
C ARG A 169 2.64 -8.68 9.24
N ASN A 170 3.37 -7.99 10.10
CA ASN A 170 4.13 -6.80 9.72
C ASN A 170 5.33 -7.14 8.83
N VAL A 171 6.01 -8.26 9.10
CA VAL A 171 7.09 -8.77 8.23
C VAL A 171 6.51 -9.14 6.85
N CYS A 172 5.40 -9.89 6.80
CA CYS A 172 4.76 -10.25 5.55
C CYS A 172 4.30 -9.02 4.75
N LEU A 173 3.71 -8.00 5.39
CA LEU A 173 3.36 -6.75 4.72
C LEU A 173 4.58 -5.99 4.19
N PHE A 174 5.70 -6.05 4.90
CA PHE A 174 6.95 -5.47 4.41
C PHE A 174 7.42 -6.19 3.15
N TYR A 175 7.41 -7.53 3.12
CA TYR A 175 7.82 -8.29 1.92
C TYR A 175 6.87 -8.09 0.74
N LEU A 176 5.56 -8.09 0.99
CA LEU A 176 4.56 -7.77 -0.03
C LEU A 176 4.74 -6.35 -0.57
N LYS A 177 5.20 -5.41 0.25
CA LYS A 177 5.53 -4.05 -0.21
C LYS A 177 6.76 -4.04 -1.12
N LEU A 178 7.82 -4.76 -0.74
CA LEU A 178 9.02 -4.90 -1.59
C LEU A 178 8.67 -5.53 -2.95
N GLN A 179 7.88 -6.60 -2.93
CA GLN A 179 7.51 -7.35 -4.13
C GLN A 179 6.48 -6.61 -5.00
N GLY A 180 5.40 -6.12 -4.39
CA GLY A 180 4.22 -5.62 -5.12
C GLY A 180 4.24 -4.12 -5.40
N GLN A 181 4.91 -3.31 -4.57
CA GLN A 181 4.96 -1.85 -4.77
C GLN A 181 6.31 -1.38 -5.29
N LEU A 182 7.40 -1.96 -4.79
CA LEU A 182 8.76 -1.64 -5.25
C LEU A 182 9.22 -2.53 -6.40
N LEU A 183 8.41 -3.54 -6.77
CA LEU A 183 8.65 -4.45 -7.89
C LEU A 183 10.04 -5.10 -7.83
N LEU A 184 10.55 -5.35 -6.62
CA LEU A 184 11.86 -5.94 -6.45
C LEU A 184 11.81 -7.43 -6.84
N PRO A 185 12.81 -7.92 -7.60
CA PRO A 185 12.96 -9.35 -7.84
C PRO A 185 13.01 -10.14 -6.54
N VAL A 186 12.47 -11.37 -6.56
CA VAL A 186 12.48 -12.26 -5.38
C VAL A 186 13.91 -12.48 -4.88
N SER A 187 14.87 -12.61 -5.79
CA SER A 187 16.29 -12.70 -5.44
C SER A 187 16.75 -11.49 -4.64
N THR A 188 16.43 -10.26 -5.07
CA THR A 188 16.76 -9.02 -4.35
C THR A 188 16.10 -8.94 -2.98
N ILE A 189 14.86 -9.42 -2.85
CA ILE A 189 14.18 -9.46 -1.55
C ILE A 189 14.92 -10.39 -0.60
N GLN A 190 15.35 -11.56 -1.07
CA GLN A 190 16.09 -12.53 -0.28
C GLN A 190 17.37 -11.92 0.33
N ILE A 191 18.14 -11.16 -0.47
CA ILE A 191 19.30 -10.36 0.00
C ILE A 191 18.92 -9.49 1.20
N ILE A 192 17.84 -8.72 1.05
CA ILE A 192 17.39 -7.77 2.07
C ILE A 192 17.01 -8.53 3.35
N VAL A 193 16.36 -9.68 3.22
CA VAL A 193 15.97 -10.51 4.36
C VAL A 193 17.19 -11.05 5.09
N GLU A 194 18.15 -11.61 4.37
CA GLU A 194 19.39 -12.19 4.92
C GLU A 194 20.22 -11.14 5.67
N GLU A 195 20.45 -9.98 5.04
CA GLU A 195 21.20 -8.89 5.68
C GLU A 195 20.45 -8.32 6.89
N THR A 196 19.11 -8.23 6.81
CA THR A 196 18.29 -7.83 7.97
C THR A 196 18.40 -8.85 9.11
N GLN A 197 18.43 -10.15 8.79
CA GLN A 197 18.58 -11.21 9.77
C GLN A 197 19.94 -11.13 10.46
N ASN A 198 21.02 -11.01 9.68
CA ASN A 198 22.37 -10.89 10.21
C ASN A 198 22.51 -9.67 11.14
N LEU A 199 22.06 -8.49 10.70
CA LEU A 199 22.09 -7.28 11.53
C LEU A 199 21.25 -7.41 12.81
N HIS A 200 20.12 -8.11 12.72
CA HIS A 200 19.25 -8.37 13.88
C HIS A 200 19.92 -9.33 14.87
N GLU A 201 20.52 -10.42 14.40
CA GLU A 201 21.26 -11.38 15.23
C GLU A 201 22.46 -10.72 15.92
N LEU A 202 23.26 -9.93 15.19
CA LEU A 202 24.38 -9.16 15.77
C LEU A 202 23.91 -8.16 16.83
N GLY A 203 22.81 -7.46 16.56
CA GLY A 203 22.21 -6.51 17.50
C GLY A 203 21.66 -7.19 18.75
N LEU A 204 21.03 -8.36 18.60
CA LEU A 204 20.57 -9.17 19.71
C LEU A 204 21.76 -9.68 20.54
N ASP A 205 22.79 -10.22 19.91
CA ASP A 205 23.97 -10.72 20.60
C ASP A 205 24.66 -9.61 21.41
N TYR A 206 24.82 -8.42 20.83
CA TYR A 206 25.33 -7.25 21.55
C TYR A 206 24.44 -6.88 22.75
N THR A 207 23.12 -6.82 22.55
CA THR A 207 22.16 -6.41 23.59
C THR A 207 22.14 -7.43 24.73
N LEU A 208 22.08 -8.71 24.41
CA LEU A 208 22.11 -9.81 25.39
C LEU A 208 23.43 -9.82 26.16
N SER A 209 24.57 -9.68 25.46
CA SER A 209 25.89 -9.59 26.10
C SER A 209 25.98 -8.40 27.05
N LYS A 210 25.48 -7.23 26.62
CA LYS A 210 25.49 -6.03 27.45
C LYS A 210 24.57 -6.19 28.67
N LEU A 211 23.40 -6.76 28.48
CA LEU A 211 22.43 -6.98 29.56
C LEU A 211 22.97 -8.00 30.58
N ASN A 212 23.57 -9.09 30.10
CA ASN A 212 24.28 -10.05 30.96
C ASN A 212 25.40 -9.39 31.75
N SER A 213 26.21 -8.51 31.14
CA SER A 213 27.27 -7.80 31.87
C SER A 213 26.71 -6.91 33.00
N LEU A 214 25.54 -6.31 32.80
CA LEU A 214 24.90 -5.44 33.81
C LEU A 214 24.19 -6.24 34.91
N LEU A 215 23.63 -7.41 34.58
CA LEU A 215 22.91 -8.24 35.54
C LEU A 215 23.80 -9.19 36.34
N LYS A 216 24.96 -9.59 35.79
CA LYS A 216 25.96 -10.39 36.53
C LYS A 216 26.43 -9.66 37.79
N ASP A 217 26.51 -8.34 37.74
CA ASP A 217 26.91 -7.50 38.87
C ASP A 217 25.84 -7.46 39.99
N GLU A 218 24.58 -7.83 39.73
CA GLU A 218 23.49 -7.72 40.72
C GLU A 218 22.80 -9.04 41.11
N LEU A 219 22.79 -10.10 40.29
CA LEU A 219 21.85 -11.22 40.48
C LEU A 219 22.42 -12.66 40.42
N ASN A 220 23.74 -12.89 40.29
CA ASN A 220 24.32 -14.25 40.22
C ASN A 220 23.57 -15.19 39.24
N LEU A 221 23.09 -14.65 38.12
CA LEU A 221 22.35 -15.44 37.14
C LEU A 221 23.31 -16.32 36.33
N THR A 222 22.93 -17.59 36.14
CA THR A 222 23.62 -18.51 35.23
C THR A 222 23.38 -18.08 33.77
N ASP A 223 24.37 -18.34 32.90
CA ASP A 223 24.39 -17.89 31.50
C ASP A 223 23.19 -18.41 30.65
N ASP A 224 22.41 -19.37 31.15
CA ASP A 224 21.30 -20.04 30.45
C ASP A 224 19.93 -19.33 30.52
N VAL A 225 19.79 -18.22 31.26
CA VAL A 225 18.46 -17.63 31.50
C VAL A 225 17.92 -16.81 30.31
N MET A 226 18.76 -16.45 29.32
CA MET A 226 18.36 -15.62 28.18
C MET A 226 18.25 -16.41 26.88
N GLY A 227 17.26 -17.31 26.81
CA GLY A 227 17.04 -18.14 25.62
C GLY A 227 16.77 -17.33 24.34
N LYS A 228 17.60 -17.56 23.32
CA LYS A 228 17.39 -17.12 21.91
C LYS A 228 16.08 -17.65 21.30
N ASP A 229 15.43 -18.61 21.96
CA ASP A 229 14.14 -19.23 21.57
C ASP A 229 12.96 -18.25 21.49
N SER A 230 13.13 -17.01 21.94
CA SER A 230 12.11 -15.96 21.83
C SER A 230 12.29 -15.01 20.64
N ASP A 231 13.33 -15.20 19.81
CA ASP A 231 13.55 -14.32 18.66
C ASP A 231 12.49 -14.53 17.57
N LEU A 232 11.56 -13.58 17.49
CA LEU A 232 10.45 -13.59 16.54
C LEU A 232 10.93 -13.48 15.07
N PHE A 233 12.02 -12.76 14.80
CA PHE A 233 12.50 -12.58 13.42
C PHE A 233 13.12 -13.87 12.90
N SER A 234 14.05 -14.47 13.65
CA SER A 234 14.61 -15.79 13.30
C SER A 234 13.54 -16.87 13.26
N SER A 235 12.60 -16.88 14.22
CA SER A 235 11.51 -17.85 14.23
C SER A 235 10.61 -17.75 12.99
N SER A 236 10.41 -16.54 12.46
CA SER A 236 9.65 -16.34 11.22
C SER A 236 10.35 -16.97 10.02
N HIS A 237 11.68 -16.86 9.94
CA HIS A 237 12.50 -17.34 8.81
C HIS A 237 12.95 -18.79 8.93
N LYS A 238 12.98 -19.35 10.14
CA LYS A 238 13.11 -20.80 10.36
C LYS A 238 11.80 -21.54 10.08
N GLY A 239 10.67 -20.82 10.01
CA GLY A 239 9.35 -21.40 9.81
C GLY A 239 8.55 -20.80 8.67
N PRO A 240 7.50 -20.00 8.96
CA PRO A 240 6.49 -19.60 7.97
C PRO A 240 7.06 -18.88 6.74
N LEU A 241 8.19 -18.18 6.87
CA LEU A 241 8.82 -17.38 5.82
C LEU A 241 10.13 -17.99 5.29
N ARG A 242 10.40 -19.27 5.56
CA ARG A 242 11.67 -19.88 5.18
C ARG A 242 11.91 -19.94 3.68
N THR A 243 10.91 -20.37 2.92
CA THR A 243 11.04 -20.53 1.47
C THR A 243 10.05 -19.63 0.74
N THR A 244 10.29 -19.40 -0.55
CA THR A 244 9.32 -18.69 -1.40
C THR A 244 7.95 -19.35 -1.36
N TYR A 245 7.92 -20.69 -1.34
CA TYR A 245 6.68 -21.47 -1.24
C TYR A 245 5.98 -21.28 0.12
N SER A 246 6.69 -21.45 1.24
CA SER A 246 6.10 -21.28 2.57
C SER A 246 5.63 -19.84 2.81
N SER A 247 6.39 -18.86 2.29
CA SER A 247 6.05 -17.44 2.32
C SER A 247 4.75 -17.17 1.56
N ALA A 248 4.63 -17.68 0.34
CA ALA A 248 3.40 -17.54 -0.46
C ALA A 248 2.18 -18.14 0.27
N GLN A 249 2.33 -19.33 0.87
CA GLN A 249 1.25 -19.96 1.62
C GLN A 249 0.89 -19.16 2.89
N THR A 250 1.90 -18.61 3.57
CA THR A 250 1.70 -17.71 4.71
C THR A 250 0.96 -16.45 4.29
N PHE A 251 1.30 -15.83 3.15
CA PHE A 251 0.60 -14.66 2.63
C PHE A 251 -0.87 -14.97 2.32
N LYS A 252 -1.14 -16.11 1.65
CA LYS A 252 -2.51 -16.54 1.35
C LYS A 252 -3.36 -16.67 2.60
N ARG A 253 -2.81 -17.30 3.64
CA ARG A 253 -3.47 -17.48 4.94
C ARG A 253 -3.70 -16.15 5.66
N MET A 254 -2.71 -15.26 5.68
CA MET A 254 -2.76 -14.02 6.46
C MET A 254 -3.60 -12.92 5.82
N PHE A 255 -3.64 -12.83 4.48
CA PHE A 255 -4.26 -11.71 3.77
C PHE A 255 -5.51 -12.09 2.97
N LYS A 256 -6.17 -13.21 3.33
CA LYS A 256 -7.47 -13.63 2.76
C LYS A 256 -7.45 -13.63 1.23
N TYR A 257 -6.42 -14.27 0.67
CA TYR A 257 -6.23 -14.40 -0.77
C TYR A 257 -7.40 -15.14 -1.41
N VAL A 258 -7.88 -14.61 -2.53
CA VAL A 258 -8.94 -15.25 -3.33
C VAL A 258 -8.27 -15.98 -4.48
N GLU A 259 -8.36 -17.31 -4.48
CA GLU A 259 -7.74 -18.12 -5.52
C GLU A 259 -8.46 -17.96 -6.87
N PRO A 260 -7.71 -17.89 -7.99
CA PRO A 260 -8.29 -17.93 -9.31
C PRO A 260 -8.96 -19.28 -9.56
N LYS A 261 -10.14 -19.26 -10.19
CA LYS A 261 -10.85 -20.44 -10.64
C LYS A 261 -10.50 -20.76 -12.08
N VAL A 262 -10.38 -22.04 -12.36
CA VAL A 262 -10.03 -22.57 -13.67
C VAL A 262 -11.30 -22.88 -14.46
N VAL A 263 -11.37 -22.40 -15.69
CA VAL A 263 -12.37 -22.77 -16.69
C VAL A 263 -11.66 -23.55 -17.77
N ARG A 264 -12.06 -24.80 -17.99
CA ARG A 264 -11.49 -25.63 -19.05
C ARG A 264 -12.01 -25.12 -20.39
N LEU A 265 -11.11 -24.68 -21.26
CA LEU A 265 -11.46 -24.24 -22.60
C LEU A 265 -11.53 -25.44 -23.55
N GLY A 266 -10.58 -26.37 -23.45
CA GLY A 266 -10.54 -27.56 -24.30
C GLY A 266 -9.12 -28.07 -24.44
N TYR A 267 -8.79 -28.67 -25.58
CA TYR A 267 -7.44 -29.12 -25.92
C TYR A 267 -6.97 -28.37 -27.18
N ASP A 268 -5.67 -28.10 -27.26
CA ASP A 268 -5.05 -27.62 -28.51
C ASP A 268 -4.68 -28.78 -29.45
N ASP A 269 -4.14 -28.45 -30.62
CA ASP A 269 -3.66 -29.40 -31.63
C ASP A 269 -2.61 -30.40 -31.10
N ASN A 270 -1.89 -30.03 -30.05
CA ASN A 270 -0.91 -30.89 -29.40
C ASN A 270 -1.52 -31.70 -28.24
N MET A 271 -2.85 -31.79 -28.16
CA MET A 271 -3.60 -32.45 -27.10
C MET A 271 -3.31 -31.88 -25.70
N ARG A 272 -2.88 -30.62 -25.60
CA ARG A 272 -2.64 -29.96 -24.32
C ARG A 272 -3.90 -29.24 -23.87
N GLN A 273 -4.29 -29.47 -22.61
CA GLN A 273 -5.45 -28.82 -22.03
C GLN A 273 -5.24 -27.29 -21.93
N ARG A 274 -6.14 -26.53 -22.53
CA ARG A 274 -6.22 -25.07 -22.45
C ARG A 274 -7.20 -24.66 -21.37
N ASN A 275 -6.76 -23.75 -20.51
CA ASN A 275 -7.51 -23.26 -19.36
C ASN A 275 -7.57 -21.73 -19.40
N ALA A 276 -8.74 -21.18 -19.09
CA ALA A 276 -8.89 -19.79 -18.67
C ALA A 276 -8.92 -19.72 -17.15
N TYR A 277 -8.51 -18.57 -16.61
CA TYR A 277 -8.48 -18.33 -15.18
C TYR A 277 -9.22 -17.03 -14.90
N TYR A 278 -10.14 -17.04 -13.93
CA TYR A 278 -10.81 -15.84 -13.46
C TYR A 278 -10.75 -15.75 -11.94
N ILE A 279 -10.74 -14.53 -11.42
CA ILE A 279 -10.81 -14.25 -9.99
C ILE A 279 -12.29 -14.01 -9.65
N PRO A 280 -12.89 -14.85 -8.78
CA PRO A 280 -14.30 -14.71 -8.46
C PRO A 280 -14.63 -13.37 -7.78
N VAL A 281 -15.47 -12.56 -8.42
CA VAL A 281 -15.79 -11.19 -7.97
C VAL A 281 -16.49 -11.22 -6.62
N LYS A 282 -17.48 -12.11 -6.43
CA LYS A 282 -18.21 -12.27 -5.17
C LYS A 282 -17.28 -12.55 -3.98
N GLN A 283 -16.35 -13.51 -4.12
CA GLN A 283 -15.39 -13.85 -3.07
C GLN A 283 -14.43 -12.69 -2.80
N THR A 284 -14.04 -11.96 -3.84
CA THR A 284 -13.20 -10.75 -3.71
C THR A 284 -13.91 -9.64 -2.94
N LEU A 285 -15.19 -9.39 -3.24
CA LEU A 285 -16.02 -8.43 -2.50
C LEU A 285 -16.24 -8.84 -1.05
N ILE A 286 -16.52 -10.12 -0.78
CA ILE A 286 -16.62 -10.64 0.59
C ILE A 286 -15.31 -10.43 1.34
N SER A 287 -14.17 -10.70 0.70
CA SER A 287 -12.86 -10.51 1.32
C SER A 287 -12.58 -9.03 1.65
N LEU A 288 -12.90 -8.12 0.71
CA LEU A 288 -12.77 -6.68 0.89
C LEU A 288 -13.64 -6.15 2.05
N LEU A 289 -14.92 -6.55 2.09
CA LEU A 289 -15.90 -6.06 3.06
C LEU A 289 -15.81 -6.72 4.44
N LYS A 290 -14.95 -7.73 4.62
CA LYS A 290 -14.57 -8.23 5.95
C LYS A 290 -13.78 -7.21 6.77
N SER A 291 -13.21 -6.19 6.13
CA SER A 291 -12.57 -5.08 6.84
C SER A 291 -13.63 -4.11 7.33
N GLU A 292 -13.73 -3.91 8.64
CA GLU A 292 -14.66 -2.92 9.22
C GLU A 292 -14.40 -1.51 8.68
N PHE A 293 -13.15 -1.17 8.35
CA PHE A 293 -12.82 0.09 7.69
C PHE A 293 -13.55 0.25 6.35
N TRP A 294 -13.48 -0.77 5.48
CA TRP A 294 -14.12 -0.71 4.16
C TRP A 294 -15.63 -0.82 4.26
N LYS A 295 -16.14 -1.67 5.14
CA LYS A 295 -17.57 -1.81 5.42
C LYS A 295 -18.19 -0.48 5.85
N ILE A 296 -17.58 0.20 6.81
CA ILE A 296 -18.03 1.52 7.27
C ILE A 296 -17.93 2.54 6.14
N SER A 297 -16.82 2.54 5.38
CA SER A 297 -16.61 3.51 4.29
C SER A 297 -17.65 3.37 3.18
N VAL A 298 -18.08 2.15 2.85
CA VAL A 298 -19.12 1.87 1.84
C VAL A 298 -20.51 2.28 2.35
N LEU A 299 -20.78 2.13 3.65
CA LEU A 299 -22.08 2.45 4.26
C LEU A 299 -22.26 3.95 4.58
N GLN A 300 -21.18 4.66 4.91
CA GLN A 300 -21.20 6.06 5.36
C GLN A 300 -21.02 7.08 4.23
N ARG A 301 -21.53 6.78 3.02
CA ARG A 301 -21.49 7.75 1.93
C ARG A 301 -22.25 9.02 2.34
N SER A 302 -21.54 10.13 2.49
CA SER A 302 -22.14 11.42 2.80
C SER A 302 -22.84 11.94 1.55
N ASN A 303 -24.17 11.96 1.57
CA ASN A 303 -25.00 12.56 0.52
C ASN A 303 -25.03 14.10 0.59
N GLU A 304 -24.09 14.72 1.30
CA GLU A 304 -23.94 16.18 1.32
C GLU A 304 -23.21 16.60 0.05
N THR A 305 -23.94 16.62 -1.07
CA THR A 305 -23.49 17.26 -2.29
C THR A 305 -24.01 18.69 -2.32
N ASP A 306 -23.12 19.63 -2.62
CA ASP A 306 -23.52 20.96 -3.06
C ASP A 306 -24.29 20.78 -4.38
N ALA A 307 -25.51 21.32 -4.48
CA ALA A 307 -26.36 21.18 -5.65
C ALA A 307 -25.68 21.67 -6.95
N CYS A 308 -24.64 22.50 -6.84
CA CYS A 308 -23.90 23.04 -7.98
C CYS A 308 -22.64 22.24 -8.36
N VAL A 309 -22.26 21.18 -7.63
CA VAL A 309 -21.03 20.42 -7.87
C VAL A 309 -21.32 18.95 -8.08
N LEU A 310 -20.99 18.43 -9.27
CA LEU A 310 -20.99 16.99 -9.53
C LEU A 310 -19.75 16.37 -8.86
N SER A 311 -19.98 15.40 -7.99
CA SER A 311 -18.98 14.79 -7.12
C SER A 311 -18.68 13.34 -7.48
N ASP A 312 -19.70 12.57 -7.90
CA ASP A 312 -19.52 11.17 -8.30
C ASP A 312 -20.55 10.69 -9.33
N ILE A 313 -20.49 9.39 -9.67
CA ILE A 313 -21.38 8.77 -10.67
C ILE A 313 -22.87 8.83 -10.29
N CYS A 314 -23.19 8.93 -9.00
CA CYS A 314 -24.56 8.99 -8.50
C CYS A 314 -25.22 10.34 -8.78
N ASP A 315 -24.43 11.39 -9.06
CA ASP A 315 -24.97 12.69 -9.44
C ASP A 315 -25.54 12.72 -10.86
N GLY A 316 -25.10 11.79 -11.73
CA GLY A 316 -25.52 11.69 -13.11
C GLY A 316 -26.98 11.29 -13.28
N GLN A 317 -27.67 11.88 -14.27
CA GLN A 317 -29.07 11.59 -14.56
C GLN A 317 -29.31 10.11 -14.85
N ALA A 318 -28.40 9.46 -15.60
CA ALA A 318 -28.50 8.04 -15.92
C ALA A 318 -28.50 7.14 -14.67
N PHE A 319 -27.81 7.53 -13.59
CA PHE A 319 -27.84 6.83 -12.33
C PHE A 319 -29.14 7.12 -11.58
N LYS A 320 -29.50 8.40 -11.46
CA LYS A 320 -30.71 8.86 -10.76
C LYS A 320 -32.01 8.32 -11.34
N SER A 321 -32.07 8.10 -12.66
CA SER A 321 -33.24 7.58 -13.35
C SER A 321 -33.25 6.05 -13.49
N ASN A 322 -32.21 5.34 -13.02
CA ASN A 322 -32.12 3.90 -13.18
C ASN A 322 -33.01 3.18 -12.14
N PRO A 323 -34.04 2.40 -12.56
CA PRO A 323 -34.94 1.71 -11.64
C PRO A 323 -34.25 0.77 -10.65
N PHE A 324 -33.14 0.14 -11.06
CA PHE A 324 -32.39 -0.77 -10.20
C PHE A 324 -31.72 -0.03 -9.04
N PHE A 325 -31.08 1.11 -9.29
CA PHE A 325 -30.42 1.90 -8.24
C PHE A 325 -31.42 2.64 -7.35
N ILE A 326 -32.59 3.01 -7.88
CA ILE A 326 -33.71 3.54 -7.09
C ILE A 326 -34.24 2.47 -6.12
N ALA A 327 -34.46 1.25 -6.60
CA ALA A 327 -34.96 0.15 -5.77
C ALA A 327 -33.90 -0.39 -4.78
N ASN A 328 -32.61 -0.22 -5.09
CA ASN A 328 -31.49 -0.76 -4.32
C ASN A 328 -30.47 0.33 -3.94
N PRO A 329 -30.84 1.29 -3.08
CA PRO A 329 -29.97 2.43 -2.74
C PRO A 329 -28.68 2.01 -2.02
N GLY A 330 -28.68 0.86 -1.33
CA GLY A 330 -27.50 0.27 -0.68
C GLY A 330 -26.71 -0.69 -1.56
N GLY A 331 -27.01 -0.77 -2.86
CA GLY A 331 -26.35 -1.69 -3.79
C GLY A 331 -24.86 -1.38 -3.96
N LEU A 332 -24.04 -2.43 -4.09
CA LEU A 332 -22.65 -2.27 -4.51
C LEU A 332 -22.61 -1.88 -5.99
N GLN A 333 -21.92 -0.79 -6.27
CA GLN A 333 -21.68 -0.23 -7.58
C GLN A 333 -20.32 -0.72 -8.04
N LEU A 334 -20.30 -1.46 -9.15
CA LEU A 334 -19.08 -1.99 -9.73
C LEU A 334 -18.82 -1.33 -11.07
N ILE A 335 -17.60 -0.83 -11.28
CA ILE A 335 -17.16 -0.32 -12.57
C ILE A 335 -16.21 -1.36 -13.15
N LEU A 336 -16.52 -1.88 -14.33
CA LEU A 336 -15.63 -2.75 -15.08
C LEU A 336 -14.82 -1.94 -16.09
N TYR A 337 -13.56 -2.31 -16.21
CA TYR A 337 -12.62 -1.77 -17.18
C TYR A 337 -12.07 -2.94 -18.00
N GLN A 338 -11.80 -2.68 -19.26
CA GLN A 338 -11.12 -3.61 -20.15
C GLN A 338 -9.93 -2.90 -20.78
N ASP A 339 -8.79 -3.56 -20.75
CA ASP A 339 -7.57 -3.12 -21.43
C ASP A 339 -6.95 -4.29 -22.19
N ALA A 340 -6.13 -4.01 -23.20
CA ALA A 340 -5.43 -5.02 -23.98
C ALA A 340 -3.95 -4.69 -24.08
N PHE A 341 -3.11 -5.70 -23.85
CA PHE A 341 -1.66 -5.58 -23.99
C PHE A 341 -1.10 -6.74 -24.81
N GLU A 342 -0.01 -6.47 -25.51
CA GLU A 342 0.69 -7.48 -26.30
C GLU A 342 1.89 -8.02 -25.51
N VAL A 343 1.93 -9.33 -25.31
CA VAL A 343 3.08 -9.99 -24.72
C VAL A 343 4.06 -10.32 -25.85
N VAL A 344 5.11 -9.52 -25.95
CA VAL A 344 6.17 -9.72 -26.95
C VAL A 344 7.43 -10.26 -26.27
N ASN A 345 8.09 -11.21 -26.93
CA ASN A 345 9.49 -11.47 -26.61
C ASN A 345 10.32 -10.33 -27.21
N PRO A 346 10.96 -9.46 -26.40
CA PRO A 346 11.72 -8.32 -26.92
C PRO A 346 12.93 -8.73 -27.78
N LEU A 347 13.36 -10.01 -27.70
CA LEU A 347 14.56 -10.54 -28.35
C LEU A 347 14.26 -11.54 -29.49
N GLY A 348 12.99 -11.82 -29.82
CA GLY A 348 12.60 -12.85 -30.79
C GLY A 348 11.90 -12.33 -32.06
N SER A 349 11.86 -13.16 -33.11
CA SER A 349 11.20 -12.84 -34.40
C SER A 349 9.66 -12.85 -34.34
N ALA A 350 9.06 -13.44 -33.29
CA ALA A 350 7.61 -13.48 -33.08
C ALA A 350 7.06 -12.19 -32.44
N LYS A 351 7.26 -11.05 -33.11
CA LYS A 351 6.97 -9.70 -32.56
C LYS A 351 5.47 -9.34 -32.40
N LYS A 352 4.50 -10.23 -32.67
CA LYS A 352 3.06 -9.89 -32.68
C LYS A 352 2.09 -11.03 -32.31
N ALA A 353 2.55 -12.09 -31.65
CA ALA A 353 1.78 -13.34 -31.61
C ALA A 353 0.61 -13.39 -30.61
N HIS A 354 0.61 -12.57 -29.54
CA HIS A 354 -0.34 -12.74 -28.43
C HIS A 354 -0.86 -11.41 -27.89
N LYS A 355 -2.10 -11.05 -28.28
CA LYS A 355 -2.84 -9.92 -27.70
C LYS A 355 -3.72 -10.42 -26.56
N VAL A 356 -3.38 -10.02 -25.34
CA VAL A 356 -4.06 -10.40 -24.11
C VAL A 356 -4.96 -9.27 -23.65
N HIS A 357 -6.23 -9.56 -23.42
CA HIS A 357 -7.17 -8.66 -22.78
C HIS A 357 -7.25 -8.94 -21.29
N ALA A 358 -7.31 -7.87 -20.52
CA ALA A 358 -7.50 -7.89 -19.08
C ALA A 358 -8.80 -7.16 -18.74
N VAL A 359 -9.60 -7.80 -17.89
CA VAL A 359 -10.80 -7.21 -17.30
C VAL A 359 -10.52 -6.93 -15.83
N TYR A 360 -10.80 -5.71 -15.40
CA TYR A 360 -10.65 -5.24 -14.03
C TYR A 360 -11.98 -4.74 -13.50
N PHE A 361 -12.17 -4.77 -12.18
CA PHE A 361 -13.30 -4.10 -11.54
C PHE A 361 -12.84 -3.16 -10.43
N SER A 362 -13.64 -2.12 -10.19
CA SER A 362 -13.51 -1.22 -9.05
C SER A 362 -14.83 -1.09 -8.33
N VAL A 363 -14.79 -0.89 -7.01
CA VAL A 363 -15.98 -0.66 -6.19
C VAL A 363 -16.23 0.83 -6.07
N ALA A 364 -17.27 1.32 -6.76
CA ALA A 364 -17.64 2.72 -6.82
C ALA A 364 -18.39 3.21 -5.57
N ASN A 365 -18.52 2.40 -4.52
CA ASN A 365 -18.96 2.88 -3.20
C ASN A 365 -17.79 3.29 -2.30
N LEU A 366 -16.54 3.05 -2.72
CA LEU A 366 -15.38 3.44 -1.92
C LEU A 366 -15.18 4.97 -1.93
N PRO A 367 -14.56 5.55 -0.90
CA PRO A 367 -14.32 6.99 -0.85
C PRO A 367 -13.50 7.51 -2.05
N VAL A 368 -13.78 8.74 -2.50
CA VAL A 368 -13.15 9.36 -3.68
C VAL A 368 -11.62 9.34 -3.64
N HIS A 369 -11.00 9.51 -2.46
CA HIS A 369 -9.54 9.45 -2.33
C HIS A 369 -8.94 8.09 -2.72
N VAL A 370 -9.72 7.00 -2.65
CA VAL A 370 -9.31 5.67 -3.09
C VAL A 370 -9.25 5.58 -4.62
N TRP A 371 -10.06 6.37 -5.33
CA TRP A 371 -10.09 6.41 -6.79
C TRP A 371 -9.05 7.32 -7.41
N SER A 372 -8.34 8.10 -6.59
CA SER A 372 -7.27 8.98 -7.07
C SER A 372 -6.06 8.23 -7.63
N ASN A 373 -5.99 6.90 -7.44
CA ASN A 373 -4.98 6.04 -8.04
C ASN A 373 -5.59 4.75 -8.58
N THR A 374 -4.84 3.97 -9.36
CA THR A 374 -5.30 2.71 -9.97
C THR A 374 -5.18 1.48 -9.06
N ASP A 375 -4.58 1.62 -7.89
CA ASP A 375 -4.32 0.49 -6.97
C ASP A 375 -5.61 -0.20 -6.49
N HIS A 376 -6.77 0.47 -6.60
CA HIS A 376 -8.07 -0.04 -6.22
C HIS A 376 -8.73 -0.97 -7.25
N MET A 377 -8.20 -1.01 -8.47
CA MET A 377 -8.66 -1.88 -9.53
C MET A 377 -8.22 -3.33 -9.23
N SER A 378 -9.18 -4.25 -9.23
CA SER A 378 -8.95 -5.68 -9.01
C SER A 378 -9.09 -6.43 -10.31
N LEU A 379 -8.10 -7.27 -10.65
CA LEU A 379 -8.14 -8.13 -11.83
C LEU A 379 -9.30 -9.13 -11.69
N VAL A 380 -10.04 -9.34 -12.79
CA VAL A 380 -11.13 -10.33 -12.88
C VAL A 380 -10.73 -11.46 -13.81
N LEU A 381 -10.23 -11.13 -15.00
CA LEU A 381 -10.05 -12.10 -16.07
C LEU A 381 -8.91 -11.67 -16.98
N LEU A 382 -8.10 -12.65 -17.41
CA LEU A 382 -7.19 -12.51 -18.53
C LEU A 382 -7.60 -13.49 -19.63
N TYR A 383 -7.65 -13.04 -20.87
CA TYR A 383 -7.94 -13.90 -22.02
C TYR A 383 -7.19 -13.43 -23.27
N CYS A 384 -6.83 -14.35 -24.16
CA CYS A 384 -6.24 -14.01 -25.45
C CYS A 384 -7.35 -13.64 -26.44
N GLU A 385 -7.13 -12.58 -27.22
CA GLU A 385 -7.98 -12.27 -28.36
C GLU A 385 -7.76 -13.31 -29.45
N VAL A 386 -8.86 -13.83 -30.01
CA VAL A 386 -8.84 -14.66 -31.22
C VAL A 386 -9.63 -13.92 -32.27
N THR A 387 -9.00 -13.62 -33.40
CA THR A 387 -9.67 -12.95 -34.51
C THR A 387 -10.68 -13.87 -35.17
N ARG A 388 -11.68 -13.28 -35.83
CA ARG A 388 -12.68 -14.04 -36.58
C ARG A 388 -12.05 -14.95 -37.64
N ASP A 389 -10.96 -14.53 -38.25
CA ASP A 389 -10.30 -15.28 -39.31
C ASP A 389 -9.45 -16.43 -38.75
N GLU A 390 -8.82 -16.25 -37.60
CA GLU A 390 -8.17 -17.35 -36.85
C GLU A 390 -9.20 -18.39 -36.41
N PHE A 391 -10.30 -17.95 -35.82
CA PHE A 391 -11.39 -18.85 -35.41
C PHE A 391 -12.02 -19.61 -36.58
N LYS A 392 -12.18 -18.96 -37.74
CA LYS A 392 -12.71 -19.64 -38.95
C LYS A 392 -11.75 -20.69 -39.50
N LYS A 393 -10.43 -20.47 -39.41
CA LYS A 393 -9.41 -21.43 -39.85
C LYS A 393 -9.32 -22.62 -38.91
N GLU A 394 -9.41 -22.37 -37.62
CA GLU A 394 -9.29 -23.38 -36.58
C GLU A 394 -10.37 -23.16 -35.50
N PRO A 395 -11.58 -23.70 -35.69
CA PRO A 395 -12.69 -23.51 -34.74
C PRO A 395 -12.42 -24.07 -33.33
N ASN A 396 -11.48 -25.01 -33.23
CA ASN A 396 -11.06 -25.63 -31.97
C ASN A 396 -10.06 -24.76 -31.18
N LEU A 397 -9.56 -23.65 -31.75
CA LEU A 397 -8.58 -22.77 -31.11
C LEU A 397 -9.08 -22.19 -29.77
N CYS A 398 -10.40 -22.12 -29.59
CA CYS A 398 -11.02 -21.61 -28.37
C CYS A 398 -11.69 -22.68 -27.50
N GLY A 399 -11.54 -23.97 -27.83
CA GLY A 399 -12.07 -25.04 -27.01
C GLY A 399 -12.66 -26.26 -27.73
N GLN A 400 -13.22 -27.19 -26.97
CA GLN A 400 -13.84 -28.40 -27.53
C GLN A 400 -14.93 -28.07 -28.55
N GLN A 401 -15.01 -28.94 -29.57
CA GLN A 401 -15.98 -28.88 -30.66
C GLN A 401 -17.40 -28.72 -30.09
N ARG A 402 -18.05 -27.57 -30.39
CA ARG A 402 -19.49 -27.43 -30.15
C ARG A 402 -20.21 -28.28 -31.20
N THR A 403 -21.01 -29.25 -30.76
CA THR A 403 -22.00 -29.91 -31.61
C THR A 403 -22.95 -28.86 -32.21
N ALA A 404 -23.59 -29.17 -33.35
CA ALA A 404 -24.61 -28.29 -33.93
C ALA A 404 -25.64 -27.87 -32.87
N ASP A 405 -26.08 -28.81 -32.03
CA ASP A 405 -27.01 -28.54 -30.91
C ASP A 405 -26.46 -27.57 -29.85
N THR A 406 -25.17 -27.62 -29.53
CA THR A 406 -24.56 -26.70 -28.54
C THR A 406 -24.20 -25.35 -29.14
N TYR A 407 -23.91 -25.29 -30.44
CA TYR A 407 -23.81 -24.04 -31.19
C TYR A 407 -25.19 -23.39 -31.33
N ASP A 408 -26.19 -24.13 -31.77
CA ASP A 408 -27.56 -23.66 -31.95
C ASP A 408 -28.20 -23.32 -30.61
N ALA A 409 -27.89 -23.98 -29.49
CA ALA A 409 -28.31 -23.53 -28.16
C ALA A 409 -27.60 -22.22 -27.72
N ALA A 410 -26.31 -22.08 -28.01
CA ALA A 410 -25.56 -20.85 -27.71
C ALA A 410 -25.95 -19.67 -28.61
N VAL A 411 -26.40 -19.94 -29.83
CA VAL A 411 -26.89 -18.95 -30.80
C VAL A 411 -28.37 -18.68 -30.61
N ALA A 412 -29.21 -19.68 -30.29
CA ALA A 412 -30.61 -19.52 -29.91
C ALA A 412 -30.76 -18.67 -28.65
N SER A 413 -29.88 -18.87 -27.66
CA SER A 413 -29.81 -17.98 -26.49
C SER A 413 -29.38 -16.55 -26.84
N LEU A 414 -28.72 -16.32 -27.98
CA LEU A 414 -28.40 -14.99 -28.53
C LEU A 414 -29.52 -14.44 -29.45
N SER A 415 -30.28 -15.29 -30.14
CA SER A 415 -31.27 -14.89 -31.16
C SER A 415 -32.72 -14.83 -30.66
N GLU A 416 -33.11 -15.60 -29.64
CA GLU A 416 -34.48 -15.64 -29.10
C GLU A 416 -34.89 -14.41 -28.27
N LYS A 417 -34.01 -13.42 -28.09
CA LYS A 417 -34.36 -12.15 -27.42
C LYS A 417 -34.06 -10.91 -28.25
N SER A 418 -34.27 -10.97 -29.56
CA SER A 418 -34.35 -9.77 -30.41
C SER A 418 -35.80 -9.31 -30.60
N ARG A 419 -36.35 -8.73 -29.53
CA ARG A 419 -37.33 -7.61 -29.60
C ARG A 419 -37.50 -6.86 -28.27
N GLU A 420 -37.00 -7.39 -27.16
CA GLU A 420 -36.66 -6.63 -25.96
C GLU A 420 -35.46 -7.32 -25.29
N VAL A 421 -34.31 -6.63 -25.23
CA VAL A 421 -33.14 -7.11 -24.48
C VAL A 421 -33.48 -7.05 -22.99
N LYS A 422 -34.06 -8.13 -22.45
CA LYS A 422 -34.16 -8.38 -21.00
C LYS A 422 -32.99 -9.27 -20.60
N GLY A 423 -31.88 -8.59 -20.27
CA GLY A 423 -30.65 -9.18 -19.74
C GLY A 423 -30.87 -9.97 -18.45
N ILE A 424 -29.96 -10.89 -18.17
CA ILE A 424 -29.86 -11.55 -16.87
C ILE A 424 -29.30 -10.51 -15.89
N ILE A 425 -29.94 -10.40 -14.73
CA ILE A 425 -29.66 -9.39 -13.71
C ILE A 425 -28.21 -9.49 -13.24
N GLY A 426 -27.45 -8.50 -13.68
CA GLY A 426 -26.00 -8.34 -13.58
C GLY A 426 -25.63 -7.32 -14.64
N GLN A 427 -26.17 -6.12 -14.50
CA GLN A 427 -26.19 -5.07 -15.53
C GLN A 427 -24.78 -4.51 -15.76
N PHE A 428 -23.93 -5.25 -16.49
CA PHE A 428 -22.76 -4.68 -17.13
C PHE A 428 -23.15 -4.29 -18.56
N SER A 429 -23.70 -3.08 -18.70
CA SER A 429 -23.73 -2.42 -20.01
C SER A 429 -22.33 -1.90 -20.31
N MET A 430 -21.44 -2.76 -20.81
CA MET A 430 -20.34 -2.30 -21.63
C MET A 430 -20.63 -2.69 -23.08
N ILE A 431 -20.80 -1.65 -23.88
CA ILE A 431 -20.66 -1.71 -25.33
C ILE A 431 -19.21 -2.14 -25.59
N CYS A 432 -18.99 -3.44 -25.77
CA CYS A 432 -17.76 -3.97 -26.33
C CYS A 432 -18.17 -5.01 -27.39
N GLN A 433 -18.08 -4.59 -28.65
CA GLN A 433 -18.11 -5.48 -29.80
C GLN A 433 -16.83 -6.34 -29.81
N THR A 434 -16.77 -7.33 -28.94
CA THR A 434 -15.81 -8.43 -29.05
C THR A 434 -16.52 -9.68 -28.56
N PHE A 435 -16.48 -10.75 -29.36
CA PHE A 435 -17.18 -12.02 -29.10
C PHE A 435 -16.75 -12.60 -27.74
N MET A 436 -17.40 -12.17 -26.66
CA MET A 436 -17.27 -12.78 -25.35
C MET A 436 -18.06 -14.10 -25.34
N TYR A 437 -17.38 -15.16 -24.92
CA TYR A 437 -18.00 -16.46 -24.66
C TYR A 437 -19.15 -16.29 -23.65
N ALA A 438 -20.39 -16.50 -24.10
CA ALA A 438 -21.62 -16.37 -23.30
C ALA A 438 -21.63 -17.21 -22.00
N ASN A 439 -20.79 -18.26 -21.91
CA ASN A 439 -20.63 -19.08 -20.70
C ASN A 439 -19.71 -18.48 -19.64
N LEU A 440 -18.84 -17.51 -19.96
CA LEU A 440 -17.94 -16.96 -18.95
C LEU A 440 -18.66 -15.94 -18.06
N VAL A 441 -19.57 -15.13 -18.64
CA VAL A 441 -20.27 -14.05 -17.93
C VAL A 441 -21.21 -14.60 -16.84
N SER A 442 -21.84 -15.75 -17.06
CA SER A 442 -22.70 -16.41 -16.05
C SER A 442 -21.92 -16.99 -14.87
N HIS A 443 -20.60 -17.23 -15.01
CA HIS A 443 -19.73 -17.73 -13.95
C HIS A 443 -18.96 -16.63 -13.20
N LEU A 444 -18.96 -15.39 -13.70
CA LEU A 444 -18.20 -14.27 -13.13
C LEU A 444 -18.85 -13.61 -11.90
N VAL A 445 -20.14 -13.88 -11.63
CA VAL A 445 -20.92 -13.26 -10.53
C VAL A 445 -21.37 -14.28 -9.49
#